data_AF-A0A8S3RMW8-F1
#
_entry.id   AF-A0A8S3RMW8-F1
#
_cell.length_a   1.000
_cell.length_b   1.000
_cell.length_c   1.000
_cell.angle_alpha   90.00
_cell.angle_beta   90.00
_cell.angle_gamma   90.00
#
_symmetry.space_group_name_H-M   'P 1'
#
loop_
_entity.id
_entity.type
_entity.pdbx_description
1 polymer ?
#
loop_
_entity_poly.entity_id
_entity_poly.type
_entity_poly.pdbx_seq_one_letter_code
_entity_poly.pdbx_strand_id
1 'polypeptide(L)'
;MQKRLNVNAENTSKANRKCANILRDYLQEKEQDDDFEKFDCVRLNETLCHFYVDLRKGDGERYKASSLESIRHGINRYLKAPPHSKDELTKNHRESDKELVSGVMPESPGSVYCPVASYENYIRRLHPSNDRLWQKPLDSFSTEADVWYCNMPLGEKTKYIYVRTQ
;
A
#
# COMPACT_ATOMS: atom_id res chain seq x y z
N MET A 1 -3.41 -3.06 -35.61
CA MET A 1 -4.23 -4.02 -34.84
C MET A 1 -4.32 -3.50 -33.40
N GLN A 2 -5.17 -2.50 -33.15
CA GLN A 2 -5.35 -1.86 -31.83
C GLN A 2 -6.72 -2.24 -31.26
N LYS A 3 -6.73 -2.70 -29.99
CA LYS A 3 -7.81 -2.63 -28.97
C LYS A 3 -7.82 -3.91 -28.11
N ARG A 4 -6.94 -3.98 -27.09
CA ARG A 4 -7.09 -4.93 -25.97
C ARG A 4 -6.78 -4.36 -24.58
N LEU A 5 -6.59 -3.04 -24.42
CA LEU A 5 -6.16 -2.45 -23.13
C LEU A 5 -7.21 -1.61 -22.36
N ASN A 6 -8.45 -1.38 -22.86
CA ASN A 6 -9.40 -0.47 -22.17
C ASN A 6 -10.68 -1.13 -21.59
N VAL A 7 -11.07 -2.31 -22.05
CA VAL A 7 -12.41 -2.85 -21.72
C VAL A 7 -12.56 -3.25 -20.24
N ASN A 8 -11.48 -3.74 -19.60
CA ASN A 8 -11.53 -4.20 -18.22
C ASN A 8 -11.50 -3.07 -17.18
N ALA A 9 -10.77 -1.99 -17.47
CA ALA A 9 -10.72 -0.80 -16.61
C ALA A 9 -12.07 -0.08 -16.61
N GLU A 10 -12.69 0.08 -17.78
CA GLU A 10 -14.03 0.66 -17.91
C GLU A 10 -15.11 -0.17 -17.22
N ASN A 11 -15.05 -1.50 -17.34
CA ASN A 11 -15.99 -2.40 -16.68
C ASN A 11 -15.85 -2.35 -15.15
N THR A 12 -14.62 -2.29 -14.65
CA THR A 12 -14.33 -2.19 -13.21
C THR A 12 -14.74 -0.83 -12.65
N SER A 13 -14.50 0.26 -13.40
CA SER A 13 -14.96 1.61 -13.05
C SER A 13 -16.49 1.70 -13.00
N LYS A 14 -17.19 1.14 -13.99
CA LYS A 14 -18.65 1.02 -14.01
C LYS A 14 -19.18 0.22 -12.81
N ALA A 15 -18.53 -0.88 -12.45
CA ALA A 15 -18.90 -1.68 -11.28
C ALA A 15 -18.70 -0.92 -9.96
N ASN A 16 -17.61 -0.15 -9.84
CA ASN A 16 -17.37 0.69 -8.66
C ASN A 16 -18.42 1.82 -8.56
N ARG A 17 -18.77 2.46 -9.68
CA ARG A 17 -19.83 3.49 -9.72
C ARG A 17 -21.19 2.93 -9.33
N LYS A 18 -21.50 1.70 -9.73
CA LYS A 18 -22.71 1.00 -9.25
C LYS A 18 -22.71 0.87 -7.73
N CYS A 19 -21.59 0.52 -7.11
CA CYS A 19 -21.51 0.43 -5.65
C CYS A 19 -21.69 1.78 -4.97
N ALA A 20 -21.14 2.86 -5.55
CA ALA A 20 -21.35 4.22 -5.07
C ALA A 20 -22.82 4.68 -5.19
N ASN A 21 -23.49 4.33 -6.29
CA ASN A 21 -24.90 4.65 -6.46
C ASN A 21 -25.79 3.95 -5.43
N ILE A 22 -25.49 2.69 -5.05
CA ILE A 22 -26.24 2.00 -3.97
C ILE A 22 -26.17 2.80 -2.66
N LEU A 23 -25.01 3.40 -2.34
CA LEU A 23 -24.89 4.25 -1.16
C LEU A 23 -25.66 5.57 -1.32
N ARG A 24 -25.66 6.18 -2.50
CA ARG A 24 -26.48 7.39 -2.78
C ARG A 24 -27.96 7.12 -2.63
N ASP A 25 -28.45 6.03 -3.23
CA ASP A 25 -29.85 5.64 -3.18
C ASP A 25 -30.29 5.43 -1.71
N TYR A 26 -29.42 4.81 -0.90
CA TYR A 26 -29.64 4.67 0.55
C TYR A 26 -29.70 6.02 1.27
N LEU A 27 -28.78 6.95 0.97
CA LEU A 27 -28.76 8.27 1.61
C LEU A 27 -30.01 9.08 1.24
N GLN A 28 -30.44 9.01 -0.02
CA GLN A 28 -31.67 9.65 -0.49
C GLN A 28 -32.92 9.07 0.19
N GLU A 29 -33.00 7.74 0.35
CA GLU A 29 -34.09 7.09 1.09
C GLU A 29 -34.17 7.55 2.55
N LYS A 30 -33.01 7.82 3.17
CA LYS A 30 -32.92 8.32 4.55
C LYS A 30 -33.07 9.83 4.67
N GLU A 31 -33.41 10.53 3.58
CA GLU A 31 -33.49 11.99 3.49
C GLU A 31 -32.19 12.68 3.97
N GLN A 32 -31.04 12.04 3.71
CA GLN A 32 -29.72 12.54 4.03
C GLN A 32 -29.02 13.09 2.78
N ASP A 33 -28.00 13.91 3.00
CA ASP A 33 -27.12 14.42 1.95
C ASP A 33 -26.45 13.25 1.19
N ASP A 34 -26.63 13.20 -0.12
CA ASP A 34 -26.09 12.12 -0.98
C ASP A 34 -24.68 12.39 -1.53
N ASP A 35 -24.12 13.57 -1.22
CA ASP A 35 -22.77 14.03 -1.57
C ASP A 35 -21.70 13.45 -0.62
N PHE A 36 -21.75 12.14 -0.37
CA PHE A 36 -20.88 11.45 0.60
C PHE A 36 -19.38 11.59 0.32
N GLU A 37 -18.97 11.94 -0.91
CA GLU A 37 -17.56 12.23 -1.22
C GLU A 37 -17.02 13.47 -0.49
N LYS A 38 -17.91 14.37 -0.06
CA LYS A 38 -17.57 15.57 0.71
C LYS A 38 -17.56 15.32 2.22
N PHE A 39 -18.03 14.16 2.68
CA PHE A 39 -18.04 13.85 4.10
C PHE A 39 -16.61 13.82 4.66
N ASP A 40 -16.50 14.21 5.92
CA ASP A 40 -15.32 13.94 6.73
C ASP A 40 -15.27 12.44 7.08
N CYS A 41 -14.14 11.99 7.59
CA CYS A 41 -13.93 10.56 7.85
C CYS A 41 -14.87 10.02 8.94
N VAL A 42 -15.26 10.83 9.92
CA VAL A 42 -16.11 10.40 11.04
C VAL A 42 -17.53 10.18 10.53
N ARG A 43 -18.12 11.19 9.88
CA ARG A 43 -19.46 11.10 9.30
C ARG A 43 -19.55 9.97 8.27
N LEU A 44 -18.57 9.84 7.38
CA LEU A 44 -18.56 8.76 6.40
C LEU A 44 -18.54 7.38 7.07
N ASN A 45 -17.76 7.20 8.13
CA ASN A 45 -17.71 5.93 8.85
C ASN A 45 -19.05 5.59 9.52
N GLU A 46 -19.67 6.55 10.19
CA GLU A 46 -21.00 6.38 10.82
C GLU A 46 -22.06 6.02 9.78
N THR A 47 -22.09 6.75 8.66
CA THR A 47 -22.99 6.46 7.54
C THR A 47 -22.77 5.05 6.99
N LEU A 48 -21.52 4.62 6.79
CA LEU A 48 -21.20 3.28 6.30
C LEU A 48 -21.63 2.20 7.31
N CYS A 49 -21.48 2.42 8.61
CA CYS A 49 -21.97 1.50 9.63
C CYS A 49 -23.48 1.26 9.51
N HIS A 50 -24.28 2.32 9.45
CA HIS A 50 -25.73 2.20 9.27
C HIS A 50 -26.10 1.56 7.93
N PHE A 51 -25.44 1.98 6.85
CA PHE A 51 -25.62 1.43 5.51
C PHE A 51 -25.47 -0.09 5.49
N TYR A 52 -24.38 -0.64 6.03
CA TYR A 52 -24.14 -2.09 6.00
C TYR A 52 -25.11 -2.89 6.88
N VAL A 53 -25.64 -2.29 7.94
CA VAL A 53 -26.66 -2.92 8.81
C VAL A 53 -28.03 -2.97 8.12
N ASP A 54 -28.37 -1.91 7.40
CA ASP A 54 -29.67 -1.74 6.76
C ASP A 54 -29.76 -2.41 5.39
N LEU A 55 -28.63 -2.67 4.72
CA LEU A 55 -28.61 -3.15 3.34
C LEU A 55 -29.39 -4.48 3.16
N ARG A 56 -30.42 -4.47 2.31
CA ARG A 56 -31.23 -5.64 1.94
C ARG A 56 -31.32 -5.80 0.43
N LYS A 57 -31.50 -7.04 -0.03
CA LYS A 57 -31.86 -7.35 -1.42
C LYS A 57 -33.30 -6.90 -1.70
N GLY A 58 -33.70 -6.90 -2.98
CA GLY A 58 -35.08 -6.59 -3.37
C GLY A 58 -36.16 -7.52 -2.78
N ASP A 59 -35.77 -8.71 -2.32
CA ASP A 59 -36.64 -9.68 -1.62
C ASP A 59 -36.67 -9.47 -0.09
N GLY A 60 -36.06 -8.39 0.42
CA GLY A 60 -35.95 -8.10 1.85
C GLY A 60 -34.91 -8.94 2.61
N GLU A 61 -34.31 -9.96 1.97
CA GLU A 61 -33.22 -10.75 2.57
C GLU A 61 -31.92 -9.95 2.77
N ARG A 62 -31.11 -10.38 3.75
CA ARG A 62 -29.74 -9.88 3.94
C ARG A 62 -28.80 -10.35 2.82
N TYR A 63 -27.83 -9.50 2.48
CA TYR A 63 -26.74 -9.88 1.58
C TYR A 63 -25.82 -10.93 2.23
N LYS A 64 -25.19 -11.78 1.40
CA LYS A 64 -24.09 -12.65 1.84
C LYS A 64 -22.89 -11.78 2.22
N ALA A 65 -22.09 -12.24 3.18
CA ALA A 65 -20.87 -11.54 3.61
C ALA A 65 -19.94 -11.22 2.42
N SER A 66 -19.76 -12.15 1.48
CA SER A 66 -18.94 -11.93 0.28
C SER A 66 -19.47 -10.81 -0.63
N SER A 67 -20.79 -10.63 -0.71
CA SER A 67 -21.41 -9.53 -1.45
C SER A 67 -21.18 -8.19 -0.77
N LEU A 68 -21.28 -8.14 0.57
CA LEU A 68 -20.97 -6.94 1.34
C LEU A 68 -19.50 -6.52 1.19
N GLU A 69 -18.57 -7.47 1.23
CA GLU A 69 -17.15 -7.21 0.97
C GLU A 69 -16.93 -6.66 -0.45
N SER A 70 -17.64 -7.20 -1.44
CA SER A 70 -17.55 -6.72 -2.82
C SER A 70 -18.02 -5.27 -2.95
N ILE A 71 -19.11 -4.92 -2.27
CA ILE A 71 -19.64 -3.55 -2.22
C ILE A 71 -18.67 -2.62 -1.49
N ARG A 72 -18.15 -3.05 -0.33
CA ARG A 72 -17.13 -2.32 0.45
C ARG A 72 -15.90 -2.01 -0.37
N HIS A 73 -15.34 -3.00 -1.06
CA HIS A 73 -14.20 -2.76 -1.92
C HIS A 73 -14.56 -1.88 -3.12
N GLY A 74 -15.77 -2.00 -3.66
CA GLY A 74 -16.29 -1.12 -4.72
C GLY A 74 -16.34 0.35 -4.32
N ILE A 75 -16.95 0.65 -3.17
CA ILE A 75 -17.05 2.01 -2.61
C ILE A 75 -15.66 2.57 -2.29
N ASN A 76 -14.81 1.79 -1.63
CA ASN A 76 -13.45 2.22 -1.29
C ASN A 76 -12.60 2.52 -2.54
N ARG A 77 -12.73 1.72 -3.60
CA ARG A 77 -12.06 2.01 -4.88
C ARG A 77 -12.61 3.25 -5.55
N TYR A 78 -13.93 3.46 -5.48
CA TYR A 78 -14.58 4.64 -6.03
C TYR A 78 -14.08 5.93 -5.35
N LEU A 79 -14.03 5.95 -4.01
CA LEU A 79 -13.54 7.10 -3.22
C LEU A 79 -12.05 7.40 -3.45
N LYS A 80 -11.27 6.39 -3.83
CA LYS A 80 -9.83 6.53 -4.15
C LYS A 80 -9.55 6.78 -5.62
N ALA A 81 -10.57 6.80 -6.47
CA ALA A 81 -10.41 7.10 -7.89
C ALA A 81 -10.58 8.62 -8.14
N PRO A 82 -9.84 9.20 -9.09
CA PRO A 82 -10.10 10.57 -9.55
C PRO A 82 -11.55 10.72 -10.04
N PRO A 83 -12.23 11.85 -9.77
CA PRO A 83 -11.75 13.08 -9.12
C PRO A 83 -11.88 13.08 -7.58
N HIS A 84 -12.36 12.00 -6.99
CA HIS A 84 -12.72 11.93 -5.56
C HIS A 84 -11.57 11.54 -4.65
N SER A 85 -10.46 11.08 -5.23
CA SER A 85 -9.21 10.86 -4.52
C SER A 85 -8.72 12.16 -3.90
N LYS A 86 -8.97 12.35 -2.60
CA LYS A 86 -8.21 13.33 -1.80
C LYS A 86 -6.74 12.95 -1.96
N ASP A 87 -5.96 13.88 -2.51
CA ASP A 87 -4.63 13.64 -3.06
C ASP A 87 -3.80 12.72 -2.13
N GLU A 88 -3.49 11.52 -2.60
CA GLU A 88 -2.81 10.49 -1.80
C GLU A 88 -1.30 10.78 -1.63
N LEU A 89 -0.88 12.05 -1.73
CA LEU A 89 0.49 12.48 -1.43
C LEU A 89 0.88 12.33 0.05
N THR A 90 -0.08 12.10 0.96
CA THR A 90 0.20 12.01 2.40
C THR A 90 0.49 10.59 2.90
N LYS A 91 0.35 9.53 2.09
CA LYS A 91 0.51 8.15 2.59
C LYS A 91 1.93 7.63 2.77
N ASN A 92 2.94 8.43 2.43
CA ASN A 92 4.33 8.17 2.83
C ASN A 92 4.83 9.15 3.90
N HIS A 93 3.99 10.05 4.43
CA HIS A 93 4.40 11.01 5.44
C HIS A 93 3.80 10.63 6.80
N ARG A 94 4.66 10.20 7.75
CA ARG A 94 4.33 10.19 9.18
C ARG A 94 4.12 11.65 9.57
N GLU A 95 2.88 12.15 9.52
CA GLU A 95 2.52 13.55 9.81
C GLU A 95 2.72 14.00 11.28
N SER A 96 3.55 13.30 12.06
CA SER A 96 3.88 13.69 13.44
C SER A 96 5.32 14.16 13.66
N ASP A 97 6.19 14.18 12.66
CA ASP A 97 7.52 14.79 12.81
C ASP A 97 7.51 16.22 12.26
N LYS A 98 6.98 17.16 13.07
CA LYS A 98 7.43 18.56 12.99
C LYS A 98 8.81 18.68 13.66
N GLU A 99 9.78 17.92 13.20
CA GLU A 99 11.20 18.16 13.50
C GLU A 99 12.01 17.93 12.23
N LEU A 100 12.46 19.04 11.63
CA LEU A 100 13.76 19.18 10.97
C LEU A 100 14.38 17.88 10.42
N VAL A 101 13.78 17.27 9.39
CA VAL A 101 14.42 16.16 8.67
C VAL A 101 15.57 16.74 7.86
N SER A 102 16.72 16.93 8.49
CA SER A 102 17.93 17.45 7.84
C SER A 102 18.58 16.43 6.90
N GLY A 103 18.00 15.23 6.70
CA GLY A 103 18.65 14.15 5.94
C GLY A 103 19.96 13.68 6.58
N VAL A 104 20.31 14.20 7.76
CA VAL A 104 21.50 13.83 8.51
C VAL A 104 21.18 12.59 9.35
N MET A 105 22.09 11.62 9.31
CA MET A 105 22.09 10.48 10.23
C MET A 105 22.86 10.88 11.49
N PRO A 106 22.19 11.18 12.63
CA PRO A 106 22.87 11.68 13.81
C PRO A 106 23.68 10.57 14.49
N GLU A 107 24.91 10.85 14.87
CA GLU A 107 25.68 9.93 15.69
C GLU A 107 25.13 9.89 17.12
N SER A 108 25.02 8.70 17.69
CA SER A 108 24.62 8.49 19.10
C SER A 108 25.73 7.70 19.82
N PRO A 109 26.80 8.37 20.29
CA PRO A 109 27.94 7.70 20.90
C PRO A 109 27.54 6.82 22.09
N GLY A 110 28.07 5.60 22.15
CA GLY A 110 27.79 4.64 23.23
C GLY A 110 26.48 3.85 23.09
N SER A 111 25.61 4.18 22.14
CA SER A 111 24.41 3.38 21.85
C SER A 111 24.75 2.17 20.98
N VAL A 112 24.30 0.98 21.38
CA VAL A 112 24.33 -0.25 20.55
C VAL A 112 23.52 -0.05 19.26
N TYR A 113 22.54 0.85 19.28
CA TYR A 113 21.68 1.19 18.15
C TYR A 113 22.04 2.53 17.49
N CYS A 114 23.30 2.96 17.61
CA CYS A 114 23.78 4.16 16.93
C CYS A 114 23.61 3.99 15.41
N PRO A 115 22.89 4.89 14.72
CA PRO A 115 22.61 4.72 13.30
C PRO A 115 23.88 4.89 12.46
N VAL A 116 24.77 5.82 12.83
CA VAL A 116 26.07 6.02 12.17
C VAL A 116 26.95 4.78 12.33
N ALA A 117 27.12 4.27 13.55
CA ALA A 117 27.95 3.09 13.79
C ALA A 117 27.40 1.84 13.07
N SER A 118 26.07 1.70 13.05
CA SER A 118 25.39 0.61 12.34
C SER A 118 25.63 0.70 10.83
N TYR A 119 25.56 1.91 10.27
CA TYR A 119 25.81 2.16 8.85
C TYR A 119 27.28 1.96 8.46
N GLU A 120 28.22 2.41 9.29
CA GLU A 120 29.64 2.14 9.08
C GLU A 120 29.95 0.64 9.10
N ASN A 121 29.36 -0.09 10.05
CA ASN A 121 29.52 -1.54 10.10
C ASN A 121 28.94 -2.21 8.84
N TYR A 122 27.77 -1.76 8.39
CA TYR A 122 27.19 -2.22 7.13
C TYR A 122 28.16 -2.05 5.95
N ILE A 123 28.71 -0.84 5.74
CA ILE A 123 29.66 -0.56 4.66
C ILE A 123 30.91 -1.45 4.76
N ARG A 124 31.46 -1.65 5.96
CA ARG A 124 32.65 -2.50 6.16
C ARG A 124 32.42 -3.95 5.80
N ARG A 125 31.18 -4.44 5.89
CA ARG A 125 30.83 -5.84 5.59
C ARG A 125 30.38 -6.06 4.14
N LEU A 126 30.29 -5.01 3.31
CA LEU A 126 29.94 -5.11 1.90
C LEU A 126 31.02 -5.87 1.10
N HIS A 127 30.62 -6.45 -0.02
CA HIS A 127 31.55 -7.13 -0.90
C HIS A 127 32.48 -6.12 -1.60
N PRO A 128 33.82 -6.25 -1.48
CA PRO A 128 34.76 -5.23 -1.96
C PRO A 128 34.78 -5.07 -3.49
N SER A 129 34.38 -6.11 -4.23
CA SER A 129 34.29 -6.06 -5.69
C SER A 129 32.97 -5.49 -6.23
N ASN A 130 32.10 -4.96 -5.37
CA ASN A 130 30.81 -4.38 -5.77
C ASN A 130 30.64 -2.97 -5.19
N ASP A 131 30.54 -1.98 -6.07
CA ASP A 131 30.38 -0.57 -5.67
C ASP A 131 28.92 -0.20 -5.34
N ARG A 132 27.98 -1.13 -5.50
CA ARG A 132 26.57 -0.90 -5.18
C ARG A 132 26.37 -0.95 -3.68
N LEU A 133 25.71 0.07 -3.14
CA LEU A 133 25.40 0.15 -1.71
C LEU A 133 24.55 -1.04 -1.25
N TRP A 134 23.46 -1.32 -1.98
CA TRP A 134 22.52 -2.38 -1.63
C TRP A 134 22.93 -3.70 -2.29
N GLN A 135 23.49 -4.62 -1.52
CA GLN A 135 23.95 -5.93 -1.99
C GLN A 135 23.15 -7.07 -1.38
N LYS A 136 23.02 -8.20 -2.10
CA LYS A 136 22.32 -9.39 -1.59
C LYS A 136 23.10 -9.94 -0.39
N PRO A 137 22.47 -10.25 0.77
CA PRO A 137 23.17 -10.93 1.85
C PRO A 137 23.60 -12.34 1.46
N LEU A 138 24.68 -12.83 2.08
CA LEU A 138 25.07 -14.24 1.99
C LEU A 138 24.00 -15.14 2.62
N ASP A 139 23.79 -16.34 2.06
CA ASP A 139 22.79 -17.29 2.56
C ASP A 139 23.15 -17.84 3.96
N SER A 140 24.43 -17.77 4.34
CA SER A 140 24.92 -17.96 5.70
C SER A 140 26.15 -17.08 5.92
N PHE A 141 26.28 -16.49 7.11
CA PHE A 141 27.44 -15.68 7.48
C PHE A 141 27.83 -15.94 8.94
N SER A 142 29.10 -15.67 9.26
CA SER A 142 29.61 -15.63 10.63
C SER A 142 29.76 -14.17 11.07
N THR A 143 29.51 -13.89 12.34
CA THR A 143 29.70 -12.55 12.92
C THR A 143 31.17 -12.11 12.91
N GLU A 144 32.11 -13.06 12.80
CA GLU A 144 33.55 -12.82 12.69
C GLU A 144 33.99 -12.59 11.24
N ALA A 145 33.15 -12.89 10.25
CA ALA A 145 33.52 -12.80 8.84
C ALA A 145 33.58 -11.35 8.35
N ASP A 146 34.61 -11.02 7.57
CA ASP A 146 34.80 -9.67 7.02
C ASP A 146 33.75 -9.26 5.98
N VAL A 147 33.17 -10.23 5.27
CA VAL A 147 32.18 -9.97 4.21
C VAL A 147 30.87 -10.68 4.52
N TRP A 148 29.76 -9.93 4.56
CA TRP A 148 28.41 -10.45 4.84
C TRP A 148 27.51 -10.45 3.61
N TYR A 149 27.94 -9.81 2.52
CA TYR A 149 27.15 -9.61 1.31
C TYR A 149 27.83 -10.22 0.08
N CYS A 150 27.01 -10.67 -0.87
CA CYS A 150 27.46 -11.19 -2.15
C CYS A 150 27.88 -10.04 -3.09
N ASN A 151 28.73 -10.36 -4.07
CA ASN A 151 29.00 -9.50 -5.22
C ASN A 151 27.79 -9.39 -6.19
N MET A 152 26.61 -9.05 -5.68
CA MET A 152 25.39 -8.86 -6.46
C MET A 152 24.55 -7.74 -5.87
N PRO A 153 24.13 -6.74 -6.66
CA PRO A 153 23.21 -5.71 -6.19
C PRO A 153 21.83 -6.29 -5.86
N LEU A 154 21.17 -5.73 -4.86
CA LEU A 154 19.75 -5.95 -4.60
C LEU A 154 18.92 -5.29 -5.71
N GLY A 155 17.94 -6.03 -6.23
CA GLY A 155 16.98 -5.54 -7.23
C GLY A 155 17.27 -5.92 -8.68
N GLU A 156 18.46 -6.44 -8.99
CA GLU A 156 18.70 -7.08 -10.29
C GLU A 156 18.19 -8.53 -10.27
N LYS A 157 17.38 -8.89 -11.27
CA LYS A 157 16.81 -10.24 -11.37
C LYS A 157 17.91 -11.22 -11.78
N THR A 158 18.43 -11.99 -10.83
CA THR A 158 19.21 -13.19 -11.12
C THR A 158 18.37 -14.18 -11.92
N LYS A 159 18.66 -14.34 -13.22
CA LYS A 159 18.22 -15.53 -13.97
C LYS A 159 19.03 -16.71 -13.42
N TYR A 160 18.42 -17.54 -12.59
CA TYR A 160 19.01 -18.78 -12.08
C TYR A 160 19.45 -19.69 -13.25
N ILE A 161 20.76 -19.79 -13.48
CA ILE A 161 21.35 -20.91 -14.21
C ILE A 161 21.56 -22.03 -13.18
N TYR A 162 20.57 -22.91 -13.04
CA TYR A 162 20.81 -24.25 -12.51
C TYR A 162 21.60 -25.01 -13.59
N VAL A 163 22.92 -25.01 -13.48
CA VAL A 163 23.74 -25.98 -14.21
C VAL A 163 23.59 -27.31 -13.48
N ARG A 164 22.80 -28.21 -14.05
CA ARG A 164 22.68 -29.59 -13.62
C ARG A 164 23.99 -30.29 -13.97
N THR A 165 24.84 -30.57 -12.99
CA THR A 165 26.00 -31.45 -13.17
C THR A 165 25.53 -32.87 -13.50
N GLN A 166 26.29 -33.52 -14.38
CA GLN A 166 26.00 -34.83 -15.00
C GLN A 166 25.98 -35.98 -13.99
#